data_AF-A0A0K0SSJ0-F1
#
_entry.id   AF-A0A0K0SSJ0-F1
#
_cell.length_a   1.000
_cell.length_b   1.000
_cell.length_c   1.000
_cell.angle_alpha   90.00
_cell.angle_beta   90.00
_cell.angle_gamma   90.00
#
_symmetry.space_group_name_H-M   'P 1'
#
loop_
_entity.id
_entity.type
_entity.pdbx_description
1 polymer ?
#
loop_
_entity_poly.entity_id
_entity_poly.type
_entity_poly.pdbx_seq_one_letter_code
_entity_poly.pdbx_strand_id
1 'polypeptide(L)'
;MKSVAIISLSMPSADIAFCLKYFALYYLSSVRFCTFMQDFITYLDKTESAVKNIFDGIEYYKKILAPIKGAIYVGGGANKQEAEKNFNQWAEKNQDALNASIEAQKKFFEESFAMATLCGAVLQIAAKAIECFSALDHVPENLLPIIGDSKAIRKFCIGREVKGLPIGLIIYAGRNQHTHYNDAKLSAANTAIFSKLAEVPGHPDIADPALDLRRPNILSLADNITFILGWRTYRDYRMDMESLLNTKPD
;
A
#
# COMPACT_ATOMS: atom_id res chain seq x y z
N MET A 1 33.47 -13.44 28.84
CA MET A 1 32.23 -13.59 29.63
C MET A 1 31.51 -12.24 29.65
N LYS A 2 30.37 -12.12 28.97
CA LYS A 2 29.54 -10.90 28.97
C LYS A 2 28.24 -11.21 29.72
N SER A 3 27.98 -10.45 30.78
CA SER A 3 26.79 -10.56 31.62
C SER A 3 25.54 -10.16 30.84
N VAL A 4 24.51 -11.01 30.92
CA VAL A 4 23.15 -10.73 30.45
C VAL A 4 22.40 -10.04 31.59
N ALA A 5 21.95 -8.81 31.35
CA ALA A 5 21.01 -8.13 32.25
C ALA A 5 19.60 -8.62 31.92
N ILE A 6 19.00 -9.39 32.84
CA ILE A 6 17.57 -9.73 32.78
C ILE A 6 16.82 -8.57 33.43
N ILE A 7 16.20 -7.72 32.60
CA ILE A 7 15.25 -6.71 33.09
C ILE A 7 13.92 -7.41 33.33
N SER A 8 13.64 -7.70 34.61
CA SER A 8 12.32 -8.15 35.05
C SER A 8 11.37 -6.96 35.08
N LEU A 9 10.59 -6.76 34.02
CA LEU A 9 9.45 -5.85 34.04
C LEU A 9 8.28 -6.57 34.72
N SER A 10 8.07 -6.30 36.02
CA SER A 10 6.86 -6.69 36.73
C SER A 10 5.70 -5.79 36.29
N MET A 11 4.92 -6.23 35.30
CA MET A 11 3.60 -5.64 35.07
C MET A 11 2.58 -6.23 36.05
N PRO A 12 1.69 -5.40 36.63
CA PRO A 12 0.64 -5.89 37.52
C PRO A 12 -0.29 -6.86 36.77
N SER A 13 -0.67 -7.96 37.42
CA SER A 13 -1.43 -9.08 36.85
C SER A 13 -2.78 -8.71 36.22
N ALA A 14 -3.34 -7.54 36.55
CA ALA A 14 -4.58 -7.03 35.98
C ALA A 14 -4.45 -6.58 34.51
N ASP A 15 -3.28 -6.07 34.10
CA ASP A 15 -3.06 -5.57 32.73
C ASP A 15 -2.83 -6.71 31.73
N ILE A 16 -2.20 -7.80 32.17
CA ILE A 16 -2.02 -9.01 31.34
C ILE A 16 -3.37 -9.65 31.05
N ALA A 17 -4.27 -9.73 32.03
CA ALA A 17 -5.61 -10.28 31.85
C ALA A 17 -6.49 -9.41 30.93
N PHE A 18 -6.33 -8.08 30.98
CA PHE A 18 -7.03 -7.15 30.08
C PHE A 18 -6.54 -7.27 28.63
N CYS A 19 -5.21 -7.29 28.42
CA CYS A 19 -4.61 -7.51 27.11
C CYS A 19 -4.98 -8.87 26.52
N LEU A 20 -4.97 -9.94 27.32
CA LEU A 20 -5.37 -11.28 26.87
C LEU A 20 -6.86 -11.37 26.53
N LYS A 21 -7.75 -10.67 27.27
CA LYS A 21 -9.19 -10.60 26.94
C LYS A 21 -9.44 -9.84 25.65
N TYR A 22 -8.74 -8.72 25.41
CA TYR A 22 -8.84 -7.98 24.16
C TYR A 22 -8.30 -8.77 22.97
N PHE A 23 -7.17 -9.45 23.15
CA PHE A 23 -6.61 -10.33 22.13
C PHE A 23 -7.55 -11.50 21.83
N ALA A 24 -8.15 -12.11 22.86
CA ALA A 24 -9.14 -13.17 22.69
C ALA A 24 -10.43 -12.69 22.02
N LEU A 25 -10.96 -11.51 22.35
CA LEU A 25 -12.13 -10.93 21.70
C LEU A 25 -11.86 -10.54 20.24
N TYR A 26 -10.67 -10.02 19.93
CA TYR A 26 -10.25 -9.71 18.56
C TYR A 26 -10.02 -10.97 17.72
N TYR A 27 -9.39 -11.99 18.32
CA TYR A 27 -9.17 -13.28 17.66
C TYR A 27 -10.48 -14.04 17.47
N LEU A 28 -11.36 -14.07 18.48
CA LEU A 28 -12.68 -14.71 18.39
C LEU A 28 -13.62 -13.96 17.44
N SER A 29 -13.59 -12.63 17.39
CA SER A 29 -14.42 -11.88 16.42
C SER A 29 -13.92 -12.04 15.00
N SER A 30 -12.60 -11.99 14.76
CA SER A 30 -12.02 -12.17 13.42
C SER A 30 -12.14 -13.61 12.88
N VAL A 31 -12.05 -14.63 13.74
CA VAL A 31 -12.30 -16.04 13.36
C VAL A 31 -13.80 -16.27 13.14
N ARG A 32 -14.68 -15.72 14.00
CA ARG A 32 -16.14 -15.86 13.82
C ARG A 32 -16.66 -15.11 12.60
N PHE A 33 -16.09 -13.97 12.23
CA PHE A 33 -16.53 -13.19 11.07
C PHE A 33 -16.43 -13.98 9.77
N CYS A 34 -15.33 -14.72 9.58
CA CYS A 34 -15.15 -15.60 8.42
C CYS A 34 -15.89 -16.94 8.56
N THR A 35 -16.44 -17.26 9.74
CA THR A 35 -17.33 -18.42 9.92
C THR A 35 -18.77 -18.10 9.48
N PHE A 36 -19.19 -16.83 9.51
CA PHE A 36 -20.53 -16.40 9.06
C PHE A 36 -20.64 -16.15 7.55
N MET A 37 -19.52 -15.85 6.88
CA MET A 37 -19.47 -15.68 5.43
C MET A 37 -18.98 -16.98 4.79
N GLN A 38 -19.87 -17.63 4.03
CA GLN A 38 -19.64 -18.96 3.49
C GLN A 38 -18.63 -18.98 2.32
N ASP A 39 -18.56 -17.89 1.57
CA ASP A 39 -17.66 -17.77 0.41
C ASP A 39 -17.16 -16.32 0.21
N PHE A 40 -16.18 -16.18 -0.69
CA PHE A 40 -15.58 -14.88 -0.98
C PHE A 40 -16.51 -13.93 -1.72
N ILE A 41 -17.45 -14.44 -2.53
CA ILE A 41 -18.43 -13.62 -3.25
C ILE A 41 -19.32 -12.88 -2.25
N THR A 42 -19.85 -13.61 -1.26
CA THR A 42 -20.63 -13.09 -0.16
C THR A 42 -19.84 -12.03 0.61
N TYR A 43 -18.55 -12.25 0.88
CA TYR A 43 -17.70 -11.24 1.52
C TYR A 43 -17.59 -9.94 0.69
N LEU A 44 -17.30 -10.07 -0.60
CA LEU A 44 -17.15 -8.92 -1.48
C LEU A 44 -18.47 -8.15 -1.65
N ASP A 45 -19.61 -8.84 -1.70
CA ASP A 45 -20.94 -8.23 -1.77
C ASP A 45 -21.30 -7.52 -0.47
N LYS A 46 -20.98 -8.10 0.70
CA LYS A 46 -21.26 -7.48 2.00
C LYS A 46 -20.35 -6.28 2.29
N THR A 47 -19.19 -6.21 1.66
CA THR A 47 -18.24 -5.08 1.81
C THR A 47 -18.39 -4.03 0.71
N GLU A 48 -19.17 -4.29 -0.35
CA GLU A 48 -19.31 -3.45 -1.53
C GLU A 48 -19.65 -1.99 -1.20
N SER A 49 -20.67 -1.75 -0.37
CA SER A 49 -21.12 -0.39 -0.04
C SER A 49 -20.02 0.44 0.64
N ALA A 50 -19.26 -0.18 1.55
CA ALA A 50 -18.14 0.46 2.22
C ALA A 50 -17.03 0.78 1.22
N VAL A 51 -16.64 -0.17 0.37
CA VAL A 51 -15.56 0.02 -0.59
C VAL A 51 -15.92 1.07 -1.64
N LYS A 52 -17.17 1.09 -2.13
CA LYS A 52 -17.67 2.15 -3.05
C LYS A 52 -17.53 3.54 -2.44
N ASN A 53 -18.01 3.73 -1.20
CA ASN A 53 -17.89 5.02 -0.51
C ASN A 53 -16.42 5.43 -0.29
N ILE A 54 -15.53 4.47 -0.04
CA ILE A 54 -14.08 4.74 0.06
C ILE A 54 -13.54 5.23 -1.29
N PHE A 55 -13.89 4.58 -2.40
CA PHE A 55 -13.47 5.03 -3.74
C PHE A 55 -14.05 6.39 -4.13
N ASP A 56 -15.28 6.70 -3.74
CA ASP A 56 -15.86 8.03 -3.93
C ASP A 56 -15.06 9.11 -3.19
N GLY A 57 -14.61 8.80 -1.96
CA GLY A 57 -13.69 9.66 -1.20
C GLY A 57 -12.31 9.80 -1.87
N ILE A 58 -11.73 8.71 -2.38
CA ILE A 58 -10.46 8.75 -3.12
C ILE A 58 -10.60 9.64 -4.37
N GLU A 59 -11.71 9.53 -5.09
CA GLU A 59 -11.98 10.33 -6.29
C GLU A 59 -12.19 11.81 -5.95
N TYR A 60 -12.78 12.14 -4.80
CA TYR A 60 -12.83 13.51 -4.29
C TYR A 60 -11.43 14.11 -4.16
N TYR A 61 -10.48 13.42 -3.52
CA TYR A 61 -9.12 13.93 -3.34
C TYR A 61 -8.37 14.07 -4.66
N LYS A 62 -8.56 13.14 -5.59
CA LYS A 62 -7.96 13.24 -6.94
C LYS A 62 -8.45 14.48 -7.71
N LYS A 63 -9.70 14.91 -7.48
CA LYS A 63 -10.23 16.14 -8.10
C LYS A 63 -9.58 17.41 -7.56
N ILE A 64 -8.93 17.39 -6.40
CA ILE A 64 -8.13 18.54 -5.91
C ILE A 64 -6.99 18.85 -6.88
N LEU A 65 -6.44 17.84 -7.54
CA LEU A 65 -5.37 17.98 -8.54
C LEU A 65 -5.91 18.31 -9.95
N ALA A 66 -7.22 18.27 -10.18
CA ALA A 66 -7.82 18.56 -11.49
C ALA A 66 -7.51 19.96 -12.09
N PRO A 67 -7.25 21.02 -11.29
CA PRO A 67 -6.80 22.31 -11.80
C PRO A 67 -5.41 22.28 -12.45
N ILE A 68 -4.61 21.24 -12.21
CA ILE A 68 -3.29 21.06 -12.84
C ILE A 68 -3.51 20.65 -14.31
N LYS A 69 -3.79 21.63 -15.18
CA LYS A 69 -3.90 21.43 -16.63
C LYS A 69 -2.80 22.20 -17.35
N GLY A 70 -2.12 21.52 -18.27
CA GLY A 70 -1.37 22.15 -19.37
C GLY A 70 0.03 22.68 -19.08
N ALA A 71 0.47 22.76 -17.82
CA ALA A 71 1.81 23.26 -17.49
C ALA A 71 2.78 22.12 -17.13
N ILE A 72 3.13 21.27 -18.11
CA ILE A 72 4.22 20.31 -17.97
C ILE A 72 5.45 20.89 -18.66
N TYR A 73 6.47 21.24 -17.87
CA TYR A 73 7.79 21.52 -18.41
C TYR A 73 8.56 20.21 -18.56
N VAL A 74 8.82 19.82 -19.81
CA VAL A 74 9.79 18.76 -20.11
C VAL A 74 11.09 19.46 -20.47
N GLY A 75 12.00 19.52 -19.50
CA GLY A 75 13.27 20.22 -19.65
C GLY A 75 14.29 19.44 -20.46
N GLY A 76 15.08 20.18 -21.23
CA GLY A 76 16.31 19.73 -21.90
C GLY A 76 17.28 20.90 -22.01
N GLY A 77 18.58 20.63 -21.88
CA GLY A 77 19.64 21.62 -22.00
C GLY A 77 21.00 20.91 -21.99
N ALA A 78 21.97 21.44 -22.74
CA ALA A 78 23.31 20.86 -22.78
C ALA A 78 24.03 21.05 -21.44
N ASN A 79 23.59 22.00 -20.62
CA ASN A 79 24.09 22.28 -19.27
C ASN A 79 23.01 22.90 -18.37
N LYS A 80 23.34 23.03 -17.08
CA LYS A 80 22.46 23.55 -16.03
C LYS A 80 21.96 24.98 -16.30
N GLN A 81 22.82 25.86 -16.79
CA GLN A 81 22.48 27.29 -17.02
C GLN A 81 21.46 27.44 -18.14
N GLU A 82 21.61 26.64 -19.21
CA GLU A 82 20.66 26.60 -20.31
C GLU A 82 19.31 26.01 -19.86
N ALA A 83 19.33 24.92 -19.07
CA ALA A 83 18.12 24.32 -18.53
C ALA A 83 17.34 25.30 -17.61
N GLU A 84 18.05 26.05 -16.76
CA GLU A 84 17.46 27.09 -15.90
C GLU A 84 16.88 28.24 -16.73
N LYS A 85 17.60 28.71 -17.75
CA LYS A 85 17.10 29.76 -18.65
C LYS A 85 15.83 29.31 -19.37
N ASN A 86 15.83 28.09 -19.92
CA ASN A 86 14.67 27.52 -20.63
C ASN A 86 13.46 27.35 -19.70
N PHE A 87 13.71 26.91 -18.46
CA PHE A 87 12.66 26.79 -17.44
C PHE A 87 12.06 28.16 -17.10
N ASN A 88 12.89 29.18 -16.84
CA ASN A 88 12.43 30.52 -16.47
C ASN A 88 11.57 31.14 -17.58
N GLN A 89 12.00 31.03 -18.84
CA GLN A 89 11.22 31.51 -19.98
C GLN A 89 9.88 30.79 -20.15
N TRP A 90 9.85 29.49 -19.88
CA TRP A 90 8.60 28.73 -19.88
C TRP A 90 7.71 29.14 -18.70
N ALA A 91 8.27 29.31 -17.51
CA ALA A 91 7.54 29.68 -16.30
C ALA A 91 6.87 31.05 -16.45
N GLU A 92 7.57 32.05 -17.00
CA GLU A 92 7.00 33.38 -17.29
C GLU A 92 5.77 33.30 -18.21
N LYS A 93 5.81 32.45 -19.25
CA LYS A 93 4.69 32.24 -20.19
C LYS A 93 3.52 31.45 -19.59
N ASN A 94 3.77 30.71 -18.51
CA ASN A 94 2.80 29.81 -17.89
C ASN A 94 2.52 30.17 -16.43
N GLN A 95 2.76 31.42 -16.03
CA GLN A 95 2.76 31.85 -14.63
C GLN A 95 1.45 31.50 -13.91
N ASP A 96 0.30 31.76 -14.54
CA ASP A 96 -1.01 31.48 -13.95
C ASP A 96 -1.24 29.98 -13.74
N ALA A 97 -0.88 29.16 -14.73
CA ALA A 97 -1.00 27.70 -14.64
C ALA A 97 -0.02 27.12 -13.62
N LEU A 98 1.19 27.68 -13.51
CA LEU A 98 2.17 27.31 -12.50
C LEU A 98 1.67 27.66 -11.09
N ASN A 99 1.14 28.86 -10.89
CA ASN A 99 0.56 29.29 -9.62
C ASN A 99 -0.63 28.40 -9.21
N ALA A 100 -1.53 28.11 -10.15
CA ALA A 100 -2.65 27.20 -9.91
C ALA A 100 -2.18 25.78 -9.56
N SER A 101 -1.10 25.30 -10.21
CA SER A 101 -0.51 24.01 -9.90
C SER A 101 0.11 23.96 -8.51
N ILE A 102 0.88 24.99 -8.14
CA ILE A 102 1.48 25.10 -6.80
C ILE A 102 0.38 25.11 -5.73
N GLU A 103 -0.70 25.87 -5.95
CA GLU A 103 -1.81 25.95 -5.00
C GLU A 103 -2.55 24.60 -4.87
N ALA A 104 -2.85 23.94 -6.00
CA ALA A 104 -3.47 22.61 -6.00
C ALA A 104 -2.59 21.57 -5.30
N GLN A 105 -1.27 21.61 -5.50
CA GLN A 105 -0.32 20.71 -4.84
C GLN A 105 -0.26 20.94 -3.33
N LYS A 106 -0.26 22.21 -2.88
CA LYS A 106 -0.31 22.54 -1.44
C LYS A 106 -1.58 21.98 -0.80
N LYS A 107 -2.74 22.27 -1.39
CA LYS A 107 -4.03 21.78 -0.91
C LYS A 107 -4.09 20.25 -0.90
N PHE A 108 -3.56 19.60 -1.94
CA PHE A 108 -3.48 18.15 -1.97
C PHE A 108 -2.54 17.60 -0.91
N PHE A 109 -1.40 18.24 -0.66
CA PHE A 109 -0.44 17.79 0.34
C PHE A 109 -1.06 17.79 1.75
N GLU A 110 -1.84 18.81 2.09
CA GLU A 110 -2.62 18.90 3.34
C GLU A 110 -3.61 17.74 3.51
N GLU A 111 -4.17 17.25 2.41
CA GLU A 111 -5.18 16.18 2.37
C GLU A 111 -4.60 14.79 2.03
N SER A 112 -3.31 14.72 1.73
CA SER A 112 -2.66 13.51 1.21
C SER A 112 -2.72 12.35 2.21
N PHE A 113 -2.65 12.65 3.51
CA PHE A 113 -2.80 11.66 4.57
C PHE A 113 -4.22 11.09 4.63
N ALA A 114 -5.25 11.91 4.40
CA ALA A 114 -6.64 11.45 4.36
C ALA A 114 -6.85 10.50 3.17
N MET A 115 -6.32 10.85 1.99
CA MET A 115 -6.34 9.95 0.83
C MET A 115 -5.59 8.64 1.09
N ALA A 116 -4.41 8.71 1.73
CA ALA A 116 -3.64 7.52 2.11
C ALA A 116 -4.40 6.63 3.10
N THR A 117 -5.15 7.22 4.03
CA THR A 117 -6.02 6.50 4.98
C THR A 117 -7.13 5.75 4.25
N LEU A 118 -7.79 6.38 3.28
CA LEU A 118 -8.81 5.72 2.47
C LEU A 118 -8.21 4.56 1.65
N CYS A 119 -7.06 4.77 1.01
CA CYS A 119 -6.37 3.70 0.28
C CYS A 119 -5.94 2.55 1.21
N GLY A 120 -5.46 2.87 2.41
CA GLY A 120 -5.11 1.89 3.44
C GLY A 120 -6.31 1.05 3.86
N ALA A 121 -7.50 1.65 3.99
CA ALA A 121 -8.73 0.93 4.29
C ALA A 121 -9.12 -0.05 3.16
N VAL A 122 -8.95 0.32 1.88
CA VAL A 122 -9.15 -0.61 0.75
C VAL A 122 -8.20 -1.80 0.87
N LEU A 123 -6.92 -1.56 1.14
CA LEU A 123 -5.92 -2.63 1.29
C LEU A 123 -6.22 -3.53 2.50
N GLN A 124 -6.74 -2.97 3.60
CA GLN A 124 -7.14 -3.73 4.78
C GLN A 124 -8.31 -4.68 4.48
N ILE A 125 -9.33 -4.23 3.74
CA ILE A 125 -10.47 -5.05 3.32
C ILE A 125 -9.99 -6.14 2.36
N ALA A 126 -9.17 -5.79 1.36
CA ALA A 126 -8.57 -6.73 0.43
C ALA A 126 -7.78 -7.83 1.14
N ALA A 127 -6.89 -7.43 2.06
CA ALA A 127 -6.06 -8.36 2.80
C ALA A 127 -6.90 -9.32 3.65
N LYS A 128 -7.99 -8.83 4.25
CA LYS A 128 -8.89 -9.65 5.04
C LYS A 128 -9.62 -10.70 4.20
N ALA A 129 -10.00 -10.37 2.96
CA ALA A 129 -10.56 -11.34 2.03
C ALA A 129 -9.55 -12.47 1.71
N ILE A 130 -8.30 -12.11 1.42
CA ILE A 130 -7.23 -13.09 1.15
C ILE A 130 -6.98 -13.99 2.35
N GLU A 131 -6.88 -13.42 3.56
CA GLU A 131 -6.67 -14.19 4.80
C GLU A 131 -7.75 -15.26 5.00
N CYS A 132 -9.00 -14.92 4.68
CA CYS A 132 -10.14 -15.79 4.93
C CYS A 132 -10.42 -16.80 3.82
N PHE A 133 -10.19 -16.43 2.55
CA PHE A 133 -10.66 -17.23 1.41
C PHE A 133 -9.54 -17.74 0.49
N SER A 134 -8.30 -17.29 0.63
CA SER A 134 -7.18 -17.89 -0.11
C SER A 134 -6.94 -19.32 0.37
N ALA A 135 -6.94 -20.24 -0.60
CA ALA A 135 -6.63 -21.66 -0.38
C ALA A 135 -5.12 -21.96 -0.43
N LEU A 136 -4.29 -21.00 -0.87
CA LEU A 136 -2.87 -21.23 -1.06
C LEU A 136 -2.14 -21.43 0.29
N ASP A 137 -1.44 -22.56 0.41
CA ASP A 137 -0.82 -23.01 1.65
C ASP A 137 0.71 -23.20 1.57
N HIS A 138 1.30 -22.85 0.44
CA HIS A 138 2.74 -22.88 0.18
C HIS A 138 3.22 -21.59 -0.51
N VAL A 139 4.52 -21.34 -0.47
CA VAL A 139 5.16 -20.22 -1.18
C VAL A 139 5.75 -20.76 -2.49
N PRO A 140 5.39 -20.21 -3.66
CA PRO A 140 6.00 -20.57 -4.94
C PRO A 140 7.53 -20.44 -4.91
N GLU A 141 8.24 -21.36 -5.58
CA GLU A 141 9.71 -21.46 -5.50
C GLU A 141 10.42 -20.16 -5.90
N ASN A 142 9.91 -19.46 -6.91
CA ASN A 142 10.45 -18.18 -7.38
C ASN A 142 10.33 -17.04 -6.35
N LEU A 143 9.44 -17.17 -5.36
CA LEU A 143 9.19 -16.16 -4.32
C LEU A 143 9.92 -16.46 -3.01
N LEU A 144 10.37 -17.71 -2.80
CA LEU A 144 11.14 -18.10 -1.60
C LEU A 144 12.36 -17.20 -1.32
N PRO A 145 13.17 -16.79 -2.33
CA PRO A 145 14.30 -15.90 -2.08
C PRO A 145 13.90 -14.48 -1.61
N ILE A 146 12.67 -14.06 -1.89
CA ILE A 146 12.17 -12.70 -1.59
C ILE A 146 11.52 -12.66 -0.22
N ILE A 147 10.62 -13.62 0.07
CA ILE A 147 9.76 -13.58 1.27
C ILE A 147 10.01 -14.74 2.25
N GLY A 148 10.85 -15.71 1.88
CA GLY A 148 11.06 -16.94 2.65
C GLY A 148 9.81 -17.82 2.72
N ASP A 149 9.86 -18.85 3.58
CA ASP A 149 8.72 -19.75 3.83
C ASP A 149 7.81 -19.23 4.96
N SER A 150 7.32 -17.99 4.81
CA SER A 150 6.50 -17.35 5.84
C SER A 150 5.05 -17.84 5.80
N LYS A 151 4.61 -18.54 6.86
CA LYS A 151 3.23 -19.01 7.03
C LYS A 151 2.19 -17.89 6.92
N ALA A 152 2.53 -16.69 7.38
CA ALA A 152 1.62 -15.54 7.36
C ALA A 152 1.45 -14.94 5.95
N ILE A 153 2.44 -15.12 5.06
CA ILE A 153 2.51 -14.44 3.76
C ILE A 153 2.07 -15.36 2.63
N ARG A 154 2.26 -16.68 2.75
CA ARG A 154 1.97 -17.64 1.67
C ARG A 154 0.58 -17.50 1.03
N LYS A 155 -0.46 -17.21 1.83
CA LYS A 155 -1.83 -16.99 1.34
C LYS A 155 -1.95 -15.84 0.35
N PHE A 156 -1.02 -14.90 0.40
CA PHE A 156 -0.93 -13.71 -0.43
C PHE A 156 -0.11 -13.93 -1.71
N CYS A 157 0.48 -15.12 -1.94
CA CYS A 157 1.21 -15.44 -3.17
C CYS A 157 0.27 -15.76 -4.35
N ILE A 158 -0.76 -14.94 -4.56
CA ILE A 158 -1.86 -15.18 -5.52
C ILE A 158 -2.19 -13.93 -6.34
N GLY A 159 -2.90 -14.16 -7.44
CA GLY A 159 -3.37 -13.12 -8.37
C GLY A 159 -2.37 -12.80 -9.49
N ARG A 160 -2.77 -11.91 -10.39
CA ARG A 160 -1.91 -11.46 -11.49
C ARG A 160 -0.61 -10.83 -10.97
N GLU A 161 0.42 -10.80 -11.81
CA GLU A 161 1.68 -10.17 -11.45
C GLU A 161 1.71 -8.67 -11.80
N VAL A 162 2.35 -7.89 -10.93
CA VAL A 162 2.75 -6.50 -11.16
C VAL A 162 4.23 -6.39 -10.77
N LYS A 163 5.07 -5.95 -11.71
CA LYS A 163 6.54 -5.89 -11.54
C LYS A 163 7.14 -7.21 -11.02
N GLY A 164 6.62 -8.35 -11.50
CA GLY A 164 7.09 -9.69 -11.14
C GLY A 164 6.69 -10.18 -9.74
N LEU A 165 5.69 -9.54 -9.12
CA LEU A 165 5.12 -9.97 -7.83
C LEU A 165 3.61 -10.16 -7.96
N PRO A 166 3.02 -11.23 -7.39
CA PRO A 166 1.58 -11.38 -7.30
C PRO A 166 0.93 -10.20 -6.55
N ILE A 167 -0.20 -9.70 -7.05
CA ILE A 167 -0.90 -8.57 -6.41
C ILE A 167 -1.27 -8.85 -4.94
N GLY A 168 -1.49 -10.10 -4.55
CA GLY A 168 -1.70 -10.45 -3.14
C GLY A 168 -0.53 -10.04 -2.24
N LEU A 169 0.73 -10.23 -2.67
CA LEU A 169 1.91 -9.82 -1.90
C LEU A 169 2.02 -8.30 -1.80
N ILE A 170 1.63 -7.62 -2.87
CA ILE A 170 1.61 -6.15 -2.92
C ILE A 170 0.55 -5.61 -1.96
N ILE A 171 -0.63 -6.23 -1.90
CA ILE A 171 -1.69 -5.93 -0.92
C ILE A 171 -1.17 -6.14 0.51
N TYR A 172 -0.51 -7.27 0.78
CA TYR A 172 0.07 -7.58 2.09
C TYR A 172 1.07 -6.51 2.54
N ALA A 173 2.06 -6.21 1.70
CA ALA A 173 3.11 -5.25 2.02
C ALA A 173 2.55 -3.84 2.17
N GLY A 174 1.66 -3.41 1.26
CA GLY A 174 1.02 -2.10 1.30
C GLY A 174 0.16 -1.91 2.55
N ARG A 175 -0.66 -2.91 2.90
CA ARG A 175 -1.46 -2.89 4.14
C ARG A 175 -0.55 -2.76 5.36
N ASN A 176 0.49 -3.57 5.45
CA ASN A 176 1.38 -3.55 6.61
C ASN A 176 2.16 -2.24 6.71
N GLN A 177 2.67 -1.72 5.60
CA GLN A 177 3.35 -0.44 5.61
C GLN A 177 2.40 0.68 6.02
N HIS A 178 1.16 0.68 5.54
CA HIS A 178 0.16 1.65 5.98
C HIS A 178 -0.16 1.54 7.48
N THR A 179 -0.32 0.33 8.02
CA THR A 179 -0.61 0.14 9.45
C THR A 179 0.58 0.54 10.33
N HIS A 180 1.80 0.27 9.87
CA HIS A 180 3.02 0.40 10.66
C HIS A 180 3.95 1.51 10.13
N TYR A 181 3.42 2.54 9.46
CA TYR A 181 4.26 3.58 8.83
C TYR A 181 5.06 4.40 9.85
N ASN A 182 4.61 4.46 11.11
CA ASN A 182 5.30 5.10 12.22
C ASN A 182 6.29 4.18 12.94
N ASP A 183 6.28 2.88 12.65
CA ASP A 183 7.15 1.92 13.32
C ASP A 183 8.56 1.96 12.73
N ALA A 184 9.57 1.87 13.60
CA ALA A 184 10.96 2.02 13.19
C ALA A 184 11.43 0.97 12.15
N LYS A 185 10.76 -0.18 12.06
CA LYS A 185 11.14 -1.27 11.15
C LYS A 185 9.93 -2.07 10.66
N LEU A 186 9.79 -2.14 9.34
CA LEU A 186 8.97 -3.15 8.68
C LEU A 186 9.68 -4.51 8.71
N SER A 187 8.91 -5.58 8.54
CA SER A 187 9.46 -6.93 8.41
C SER A 187 10.39 -7.05 7.19
N ALA A 188 11.35 -7.97 7.24
CA ALA A 188 12.27 -8.22 6.12
C ALA A 188 11.53 -8.53 4.81
N ALA A 189 10.44 -9.28 4.88
CA ALA A 189 9.60 -9.60 3.71
C ALA A 189 8.91 -8.35 3.14
N ASN A 190 8.35 -7.46 3.96
CA ASN A 190 7.77 -6.21 3.48
C ASN A 190 8.85 -5.35 2.80
N THR A 191 10.02 -5.21 3.43
CA THR A 191 11.14 -4.45 2.86
C THR A 191 11.61 -5.05 1.52
N ALA A 192 11.69 -6.38 1.40
CA ALA A 192 12.07 -7.06 0.17
C ALA A 192 11.02 -6.85 -0.94
N ILE A 193 9.72 -6.94 -0.62
CA ILE A 193 8.63 -6.66 -1.56
C ILE A 193 8.73 -5.22 -2.09
N PHE A 194 8.85 -4.22 -1.21
CA PHE A 194 8.99 -2.83 -1.65
C PHE A 194 10.29 -2.58 -2.43
N SER A 195 11.40 -3.20 -2.05
CA SER A 195 12.66 -3.09 -2.80
C SER A 195 12.48 -3.60 -4.22
N LYS A 196 11.81 -4.76 -4.39
CA LYS A 196 11.48 -5.32 -5.69
C LYS A 196 10.55 -4.42 -6.50
N LEU A 197 9.51 -3.87 -5.86
CA LEU A 197 8.57 -2.94 -6.49
C LEU A 197 9.23 -1.63 -6.93
N ALA A 198 10.27 -1.20 -6.19
CA ALA A 198 11.00 0.03 -6.49
C ALA A 198 12.08 -0.15 -7.56
N GLU A 199 12.37 -1.37 -8.03
CA GLU A 199 13.34 -1.58 -9.11
C GLU A 199 12.92 -0.85 -10.40
N VAL A 200 13.90 -0.19 -11.03
CA VAL A 200 13.76 0.44 -12.35
C VAL A 200 14.51 -0.40 -13.39
N PRO A 201 13.83 -0.99 -14.38
CA PRO A 201 14.47 -1.81 -15.40
C PRO A 201 15.62 -1.06 -16.11
N GLY A 202 16.79 -1.69 -16.19
CA GLY A 202 17.99 -1.10 -16.81
C GLY A 202 18.75 -0.10 -15.92
N HIS A 203 18.27 0.19 -14.71
CA HIS A 203 18.86 1.17 -13.80
C HIS A 203 18.96 0.64 -12.36
N PRO A 204 19.92 -0.27 -12.06
CA PRO A 204 20.01 -0.93 -10.76
C PRO A 204 20.30 0.02 -9.58
N ASP A 205 20.91 1.18 -9.86
CA ASP A 205 21.24 2.18 -8.84
C ASP A 205 20.09 3.18 -8.57
N ILE A 206 18.99 3.07 -9.32
CA ILE A 206 17.83 3.96 -9.21
C ILE A 206 16.64 3.19 -8.65
N ALA A 207 16.03 3.75 -7.61
CA ALA A 207 14.77 3.25 -7.08
C ALA A 207 13.62 4.20 -7.42
N ASP A 208 12.46 3.61 -7.71
CA ASP A 208 11.21 4.33 -7.95
C ASP A 208 10.85 5.18 -6.72
N PRO A 209 10.81 6.52 -6.86
CA PRO A 209 10.39 7.44 -5.83
C PRO A 209 9.12 7.07 -5.08
N ALA A 210 8.16 6.49 -5.78
CA ALA A 210 6.83 6.21 -5.28
C ALA A 210 6.81 4.99 -4.35
N LEU A 211 7.87 4.17 -4.36
CA LEU A 211 7.87 2.86 -3.69
C LEU A 211 9.12 2.67 -2.81
N ASP A 212 10.04 3.64 -2.79
CA ASP A 212 11.29 3.57 -2.03
C ASP A 212 11.10 3.85 -0.53
N LEU A 213 11.24 2.79 0.29
CA LEU A 213 11.20 2.83 1.75
C LEU A 213 12.42 3.50 2.41
N ARG A 214 13.43 3.95 1.66
CA ARG A 214 14.61 4.62 2.23
C ARG A 214 14.45 6.13 2.34
N ARG A 215 13.35 6.68 1.80
CA ARG A 215 13.11 8.12 1.81
C ARG A 215 12.91 8.64 3.24
N PRO A 216 13.48 9.81 3.58
CA PRO A 216 13.14 10.44 4.84
C PRO A 216 11.66 10.86 4.84
N ASN A 217 11.01 10.80 6.01
CA ASN A 217 9.61 11.21 6.20
C ASN A 217 8.59 10.42 5.35
N ILE A 218 8.76 9.11 5.26
CA ILE A 218 7.81 8.24 4.56
C ILE A 218 6.43 8.37 5.20
N LEU A 219 5.51 8.96 4.44
CA LEU A 219 4.09 8.83 4.67
C LEU A 219 3.64 7.42 4.25
N SER A 220 2.43 7.05 4.63
CA SER A 220 1.81 5.83 4.09
C SER A 220 1.88 5.82 2.55
N LEU A 221 2.41 4.73 1.99
CA LEU A 221 2.50 4.48 0.55
C LEU A 221 1.21 3.85 -0.02
N ALA A 222 0.13 3.79 0.77
CA ALA A 222 -1.11 3.13 0.37
C ALA A 222 -1.72 3.66 -0.94
N ASP A 223 -1.69 4.97 -1.22
CA ASP A 223 -2.14 5.51 -2.51
C ASP A 223 -1.24 5.02 -3.66
N ASN A 224 0.07 5.02 -3.45
CA ASN A 224 1.01 4.54 -4.46
C ASN A 224 0.80 3.04 -4.73
N ILE A 225 0.47 2.26 -3.70
CA ILE A 225 0.11 0.85 -3.84
C ILE A 225 -1.18 0.69 -4.64
N THR A 226 -2.26 1.39 -4.29
CA THR A 226 -3.50 1.31 -5.09
C THR A 226 -3.30 1.85 -6.51
N PHE A 227 -2.36 2.77 -6.72
CA PHE A 227 -1.93 3.24 -8.05
C PHE A 227 -1.36 2.09 -8.87
N ILE A 228 -0.34 1.39 -8.37
CA ILE A 228 0.33 0.34 -9.15
C ILE A 228 -0.56 -0.89 -9.33
N LEU A 229 -1.50 -1.12 -8.42
CA LEU A 229 -2.55 -2.12 -8.60
C LEU A 229 -3.57 -1.69 -9.67
N GLY A 230 -3.60 -0.42 -10.09
CA GLY A 230 -4.60 0.08 -11.04
C GLY A 230 -5.99 0.22 -10.42
N TRP A 231 -6.09 0.21 -9.09
CA TRP A 231 -7.36 0.34 -8.37
C TRP A 231 -7.76 1.81 -8.31
N ARG A 232 -8.43 2.26 -9.37
CA ARG A 232 -8.94 3.64 -9.49
C ARG A 232 -10.44 3.74 -9.34
N THR A 233 -11.13 2.62 -9.42
CA THR A 233 -12.56 2.50 -9.19
C THR A 233 -12.87 1.23 -8.38
N TYR A 234 -14.08 1.17 -7.81
CA TYR A 234 -14.60 -0.07 -7.21
C TYR A 234 -14.57 -1.24 -8.19
N ARG A 235 -14.82 -0.99 -9.48
CA ARG A 235 -14.82 -2.02 -10.51
C ARG A 235 -13.44 -2.67 -10.65
N ASP A 236 -12.38 -1.87 -10.73
CA ASP A 236 -11.00 -2.37 -10.89
C ASP A 236 -10.61 -3.25 -9.69
N TYR A 237 -10.92 -2.76 -8.48
CA TYR A 237 -10.75 -3.52 -7.24
C TYR A 237 -11.53 -4.85 -7.28
N ARG A 238 -12.82 -4.79 -7.59
CA ARG A 238 -13.69 -5.97 -7.57
C ARG A 238 -13.23 -7.04 -8.55
N MET A 239 -12.86 -6.63 -9.77
CA MET A 239 -12.35 -7.53 -10.80
C MET A 239 -11.09 -8.27 -10.34
N ASP A 240 -10.12 -7.55 -9.75
CA ASP A 240 -8.91 -8.17 -9.22
C ASP A 240 -9.23 -9.11 -8.06
N MET A 241 -10.07 -8.68 -7.10
CA MET A 241 -10.43 -9.50 -5.93
C MET A 241 -11.17 -10.78 -6.32
N GLU A 242 -12.08 -10.73 -7.29
CA GLU A 242 -12.74 -11.94 -7.81
C GLU A 242 -11.76 -12.84 -8.53
N SER A 243 -10.92 -12.28 -9.40
CA SER A 243 -9.92 -13.06 -10.14
C SER A 243 -8.92 -13.74 -9.20
N LEU A 244 -8.47 -13.05 -8.15
CA LEU A 244 -7.45 -13.59 -7.24
C LEU A 244 -8.01 -14.58 -6.23
N LEU A 245 -9.28 -14.47 -5.83
CA LEU A 245 -9.91 -15.40 -4.88
C LEU A 245 -10.56 -16.61 -5.56
N ASN A 246 -10.78 -16.55 -6.87
CA ASN A 246 -11.28 -17.66 -7.67
C ASN A 246 -10.17 -18.59 -8.19
N THR A 247 -8.89 -18.33 -7.86
CA THR A 247 -7.80 -19.25 -8.21
C THR A 247 -7.92 -20.52 -7.40
N LYS A 248 -8.09 -21.66 -8.08
CA LYS A 248 -7.95 -22.97 -7.45
C LYS A 248 -6.47 -23.21 -7.15
N PRO A 249 -6.12 -23.83 -6.02
CA PRO A 249 -4.77 -24.31 -5.82
C PRO A 249 -4.47 -25.35 -6.91
N ASP A 250 -3.38 -25.14 -7.64
CA ASP A 250 -2.82 -26.12 -8.58
C ASP A 250 -2.33 -27.38 -7.85
#